data_AF-A0A061N6K5-F1
#
_entry.id   AF-A0A061N6K5-F1
#
_cell.length_a   1.000
_cell.length_b   1.000
_cell.length_c   1.000
_cell.angle_alpha   90.00
_cell.angle_beta   90.00
_cell.angle_gamma   90.00
#
_symmetry.space_group_name_H-M   'P 1'
#
loop_
_entity.id
_entity.type
_entity.pdbx_description
1 polymer ?
#
loop_
_entity_poly.entity_id
_entity_poly.type
_entity_poly.pdbx_seq_one_letter_code
_entity_poly.pdbx_strand_id
1 'polypeptide(L)'
;MTLRKKGYRLVALTNGFYKYQFPVMERLGLAPLFDQIVTPEEAGCAKPDPQILQAVYALGTVVGHVGDRIDHDVVMANQEEIPSIWIRHTFPEWIKRAIMSERIQLAQPLIKEKYEKETGTQTISQECQPNYIVSSIEELNRIFT
;
A
#
# COMPACT_ATOMS: atom_id res chain seq x y z
N MET A 1 2.24 1.35 -16.92
CA MET A 1 3.69 1.55 -17.20
C MET A 1 4.08 3.05 -17.22
N THR A 2 3.57 3.83 -16.26
CA THR A 2 3.69 5.31 -16.26
C THR A 2 4.55 5.83 -15.11
N LEU A 3 4.51 5.24 -13.92
CA LEU A 3 5.32 5.71 -12.77
C LEU A 3 6.83 5.58 -13.02
N ARG A 4 7.31 4.45 -13.55
CA ARG A 4 8.73 4.30 -13.92
C ARG A 4 9.18 5.31 -14.97
N LYS A 5 8.30 5.65 -15.94
CA LYS A 5 8.58 6.70 -16.95
C LYS A 5 8.67 8.09 -16.33
N LYS A 6 8.03 8.32 -15.19
CA LYS A 6 8.16 9.54 -14.38
C LYS A 6 9.38 9.53 -13.44
N GLY A 7 10.22 8.49 -13.48
CA GLY A 7 11.43 8.38 -12.67
C GLY A 7 11.25 7.71 -11.30
N TYR A 8 10.06 7.19 -10.98
CA TYR A 8 9.85 6.46 -9.74
C TYR A 8 10.42 5.05 -9.80
N ARG A 9 11.07 4.64 -8.72
CA ARG A 9 11.41 3.24 -8.44
C ARG A 9 10.22 2.54 -7.80
N LEU A 10 10.06 1.25 -8.10
CA LEU A 10 8.98 0.42 -7.58
C LEU A 10 9.57 -0.71 -6.74
N VAL A 11 9.04 -0.89 -5.52
CA VAL A 11 9.44 -1.98 -4.62
C VAL A 11 8.21 -2.80 -4.24
N ALA A 12 8.32 -4.11 -4.32
CA ALA A 12 7.30 -5.02 -3.83
C ALA A 12 7.62 -5.41 -2.38
N LEU A 13 6.91 -4.82 -1.42
CA LEU A 13 7.05 -5.09 0.00
C LEU A 13 5.94 -6.03 0.48
N THR A 14 6.26 -7.29 0.78
CA THR A 14 5.27 -8.33 1.10
C THR A 14 5.53 -8.98 2.47
N ASN A 15 4.46 -9.50 3.08
CA ASN A 15 4.59 -10.42 4.23
C ASN A 15 4.72 -11.89 3.78
N GLY A 16 4.64 -12.16 2.47
CA GLY A 16 4.85 -13.48 1.90
C GLY A 16 6.33 -13.83 1.81
N PHE A 17 6.67 -15.09 2.09
CA PHE A 17 8.02 -15.61 1.95
C PHE A 17 8.48 -15.63 0.49
N TYR A 18 9.77 -15.34 0.27
CA TYR A 18 10.32 -15.16 -1.08
C TYR A 18 10.09 -16.39 -1.95
N LYS A 19 10.32 -17.59 -1.40
CA LYS A 19 10.12 -18.87 -2.09
C LYS A 19 8.70 -19.12 -2.62
N TYR A 20 7.69 -18.42 -2.07
CA TYR A 20 6.30 -18.53 -2.52
C TYR A 20 5.88 -17.33 -3.37
N GLN A 21 6.33 -16.13 -2.99
CA GLN A 21 5.94 -14.90 -3.68
C GLN A 21 6.65 -14.75 -5.03
N PHE A 22 7.96 -14.97 -5.08
CA PHE A 22 8.76 -14.72 -6.27
C PHE A 22 8.34 -15.57 -7.48
N PRO A 23 8.13 -16.91 -7.36
CA PRO A 23 7.71 -17.72 -8.51
C PRO A 23 6.37 -17.29 -9.11
N VAL A 24 5.44 -16.81 -8.28
CA VAL A 24 4.15 -16.27 -8.75
C VAL A 24 4.37 -14.96 -9.50
N MET A 25 5.15 -14.04 -8.94
CA MET A 25 5.47 -12.77 -9.60
C MET A 25 6.24 -12.97 -10.91
N GLU A 26 7.18 -13.92 -10.95
CA GLU A 26 7.94 -14.28 -12.13
C GLU A 26 7.02 -14.84 -13.22
N ARG A 27 6.17 -15.81 -12.88
CA ARG A 27 5.22 -16.41 -13.83
C ARG A 27 4.22 -15.40 -14.38
N LEU A 28 3.82 -14.40 -13.58
CA LEU A 28 2.93 -13.32 -14.01
C LEU A 28 3.66 -12.19 -14.76
N GLY A 29 4.98 -12.26 -14.92
CA GLY A 29 5.78 -11.21 -15.53
C GLY A 29 5.85 -9.91 -14.71
N LEU A 30 5.52 -9.98 -13.42
CA LEU A 30 5.53 -8.84 -12.50
C LEU A 30 6.90 -8.59 -11.89
N ALA A 31 7.70 -9.63 -11.65
CA ALA A 31 9.00 -9.48 -11.00
C ALA A 31 9.91 -8.43 -11.69
N PRO A 32 10.03 -8.38 -13.03
CA PRO A 32 10.85 -7.38 -13.72
C PRO A 32 10.33 -5.94 -13.63
N LEU A 33 9.12 -5.72 -13.09
CA LEU A 33 8.56 -4.38 -12.91
C LEU A 33 9.06 -3.70 -11.64
N PHE A 34 9.59 -4.47 -10.69
CA PHE A 34 10.07 -3.98 -9.40
C PHE A 34 11.60 -3.94 -9.38
N ASP A 35 12.15 -2.86 -8.85
CA ASP A 35 13.58 -2.68 -8.65
C ASP A 35 14.09 -3.50 -7.45
N GLN A 36 13.19 -3.83 -6.50
CA GLN A 36 13.46 -4.75 -5.39
C GLN A 36 12.17 -5.44 -4.93
N ILE A 37 12.32 -6.66 -4.40
CA ILE A 37 11.25 -7.42 -3.75
C ILE A 37 11.72 -7.70 -2.33
N VAL A 38 11.06 -7.08 -1.34
CA VAL A 38 11.41 -7.21 0.07
C VAL A 38 10.42 -8.16 0.74
N THR A 39 10.97 -9.13 1.48
CA THR A 39 10.21 -10.17 2.18
C THR A 39 10.65 -10.28 3.64
N PRO A 40 9.86 -10.91 4.53
CA PRO A 40 10.20 -10.94 5.95
C PRO A 40 11.48 -11.72 6.27
N GLU A 41 11.84 -12.71 5.45
CA GLU A 41 13.09 -13.48 5.61
C GLU A 41 14.33 -12.61 5.38
N GLU A 42 14.23 -11.65 4.45
CA GLU A 42 15.30 -10.70 4.14
C GLU A 42 15.38 -9.57 5.17
N ALA A 43 14.22 -9.06 5.59
CA ALA A 43 14.14 -7.91 6.50
C ALA A 43 14.22 -8.27 7.98
N GLY A 44 13.95 -9.52 8.36
CA GLY A 44 13.90 -9.98 9.76
C GLY A 44 12.60 -9.64 10.50
N CYS A 45 11.68 -8.91 9.87
CA CYS A 45 10.36 -8.56 10.40
C CYS A 45 9.31 -8.46 9.26
N ALA A 46 8.05 -8.27 9.62
CA ALA A 46 6.94 -8.18 8.67
C ALA A 46 6.08 -6.94 8.97
N LYS A 47 5.34 -6.45 7.96
CA LYS A 47 4.33 -5.42 8.17
C LYS A 47 3.32 -5.90 9.23
N PRO A 48 2.91 -5.05 10.19
CA PRO A 48 3.07 -3.60 10.21
C PRO A 48 4.36 -3.07 10.87
N ASP A 49 5.34 -3.91 11.21
CA ASP A 49 6.60 -3.43 11.79
C ASP A 49 7.35 -2.52 10.79
N PRO A 50 7.54 -1.22 11.08
CA PRO A 50 8.15 -0.29 10.14
C PRO A 50 9.62 -0.59 9.85
N GLN A 51 10.30 -1.41 10.67
CA GLN A 51 11.67 -1.83 10.40
C GLN A 51 11.82 -2.52 9.04
N ILE A 52 10.75 -3.09 8.49
CA ILE A 52 10.77 -3.72 7.16
C ILE A 52 11.12 -2.70 6.04
N LEU A 53 10.85 -1.41 6.26
CA LEU A 53 11.16 -0.33 5.32
C LEU A 53 12.66 0.00 5.25
N GLN A 54 13.46 -0.44 6.21
CA GLN A 54 14.92 -0.23 6.20
C GLN A 54 15.57 -0.83 4.94
N ALA A 55 15.05 -1.97 4.47
CA ALA A 55 15.49 -2.60 3.23
C ALA A 55 15.19 -1.75 1.99
N VAL A 56 14.21 -0.84 2.07
CA VAL A 56 13.75 0.04 0.99
C VAL A 56 14.51 1.37 0.99
N TYR A 57 14.86 1.91 2.15
CA TYR A 57 15.52 3.21 2.27
C TYR A 57 16.90 3.29 1.59
N ALA A 58 17.56 2.15 1.39
CA ALA A 58 18.79 2.08 0.57
C ALA A 58 18.56 2.48 -0.90
N LEU A 59 17.32 2.36 -1.39
CA LEU A 59 16.92 2.82 -2.72
C LEU A 59 16.44 4.28 -2.72
N GLY A 60 16.47 5.00 -1.60
CA GLY A 60 16.08 6.40 -1.50
C GLY A 60 14.76 6.64 -0.78
N THR A 61 14.23 7.84 -0.94
CA THR A 61 13.04 8.29 -0.20
C THR A 61 11.77 7.61 -0.68
N VAL A 62 11.00 7.05 0.25
CA VAL A 62 9.68 6.49 -0.05
C VAL A 62 8.68 7.64 -0.13
N VAL A 63 8.08 7.82 -1.31
CA VAL A 63 7.11 8.90 -1.57
C VAL A 63 5.66 8.44 -1.45
N GLY A 64 5.43 7.14 -1.26
CA GLY A 64 4.12 6.59 -0.97
C GLY A 64 4.14 5.07 -0.87
N HIS A 65 3.22 4.54 -0.07
CA HIS A 65 3.04 3.11 0.13
C HIS A 65 1.63 2.70 -0.28
N VAL A 66 1.53 1.73 -1.20
CA VAL A 66 0.25 1.29 -1.78
C VAL A 66 -0.06 -0.13 -1.30
N GLY A 67 -1.22 -0.33 -0.71
CA GLY A 67 -1.64 -1.65 -0.24
C GLY A 67 -3.14 -1.77 -0.04
N ASP A 68 -3.62 -3.00 0.09
CA ASP A 68 -5.05 -3.33 0.23
C ASP A 68 -5.46 -3.57 1.69
N ARG A 69 -4.49 -3.71 2.60
CA ARG A 69 -4.73 -3.89 4.04
C ARG A 69 -4.54 -2.59 4.81
N ILE A 70 -5.44 -2.33 5.75
CA ILE A 70 -5.32 -1.14 6.60
C ILE A 70 -4.33 -1.44 7.72
N ASP A 71 -4.51 -2.57 8.40
CA ASP A 71 -3.70 -2.96 9.56
C ASP A 71 -2.20 -3.10 9.28
N HIS A 72 -1.84 -3.51 8.05
CA HIS A 72 -0.46 -3.76 7.66
C HIS A 72 0.12 -2.66 6.77
N ASP A 73 -0.62 -2.20 5.74
CA ASP A 73 -0.06 -1.31 4.72
C ASP A 73 -0.27 0.17 5.04
N VAL A 74 -1.46 0.53 5.53
CA VAL A 74 -1.79 1.93 5.85
C VAL A 74 -1.18 2.33 7.18
N VAL A 75 -1.34 1.51 8.22
CA VAL A 75 -0.83 1.79 9.57
C VAL A 75 0.68 1.98 9.57
N MET A 76 1.43 1.02 9.00
CA MET A 76 2.90 1.09 8.93
C MET A 76 3.39 2.34 8.17
N ALA A 77 2.75 2.67 7.03
CA ALA A 77 3.11 3.85 6.27
C ALA A 77 2.86 5.15 7.07
N ASN A 78 1.72 5.23 7.76
CA ASN A 78 1.38 6.38 8.58
C ASN A 78 2.30 6.54 9.80
N GLN A 79 2.74 5.44 10.41
CA GLN A 79 3.71 5.47 11.53
C GLN A 79 5.07 6.05 11.12
N GLU A 80 5.44 5.92 9.84
CA GLU A 80 6.68 6.43 9.26
C GLU A 80 6.47 7.72 8.46
N GLU A 81 5.31 8.37 8.59
CA GLU A 81 4.93 9.60 7.88
C GLU A 81 5.02 9.48 6.34
N ILE A 82 4.91 8.26 5.82
CA ILE A 82 4.88 7.97 4.38
C ILE A 82 3.45 8.11 3.87
N PRO A 83 3.21 8.81 2.74
CA PRO A 83 1.88 8.89 2.14
C PRO A 83 1.26 7.50 1.88
N SER A 84 0.25 7.16 2.67
CA SER A 84 -0.45 5.87 2.60
C SER A 84 -1.58 5.91 1.58
N ILE A 85 -1.63 4.89 0.71
CA ILE A 85 -2.60 4.80 -0.38
C ILE A 85 -3.33 3.46 -0.28
N TRP A 86 -4.58 3.51 0.16
CA TRP A 86 -5.42 2.32 0.24
C TRP A 86 -6.04 2.02 -1.12
N ILE A 87 -5.70 0.86 -1.70
CA ILE A 87 -6.27 0.39 -2.96
C ILE A 87 -7.34 -0.67 -2.73
N ARG A 88 -8.53 -0.46 -3.32
CA ARG A 88 -9.61 -1.45 -3.32
C ARG A 88 -10.50 -1.31 -4.56
N HIS A 89 -10.52 -2.34 -5.40
CA HIS A 89 -11.32 -2.37 -6.63
C HIS A 89 -12.83 -2.37 -6.40
N THR A 90 -13.26 -2.83 -5.22
CA THR A 90 -14.67 -3.00 -4.84
C THR A 90 -15.29 -1.78 -4.14
N PHE A 91 -14.68 -0.60 -4.25
CA PHE A 91 -15.35 0.61 -3.77
C PHE A 91 -16.69 0.82 -4.49
N PRO A 92 -17.72 1.29 -3.77
CA PRO A 92 -18.95 1.74 -4.38
C PRO A 92 -18.72 2.82 -5.43
N GLU A 93 -19.56 2.83 -6.47
CA GLU A 93 -19.42 3.73 -7.61
C GLU A 93 -19.48 5.22 -7.21
N TRP A 94 -20.26 5.56 -6.20
CA TRP A 94 -20.36 6.93 -5.68
C TRP A 94 -19.05 7.42 -5.03
N ILE A 95 -18.25 6.53 -4.43
CA ILE A 95 -16.90 6.88 -3.93
C ILE A 95 -15.94 7.05 -5.13
N LYS A 96 -16.01 6.15 -6.11
CA LYS A 96 -15.15 6.20 -7.31
C LYS A 96 -15.33 7.51 -8.08
N ARG A 97 -16.57 8.01 -8.18
CA ARG A 97 -16.91 9.27 -8.87
C ARG A 97 -16.62 10.54 -8.08
N ALA A 98 -16.48 10.45 -6.76
CA ALA A 98 -16.15 11.59 -5.93
C ALA A 98 -14.75 12.14 -6.22
N ILE A 99 -14.54 13.41 -5.89
CA ILE A 99 -13.21 14.05 -5.98
C ILE A 99 -12.28 13.34 -5.00
N MET A 100 -11.01 13.11 -5.39
CA MET A 100 -10.06 12.31 -4.60
C MET A 100 -9.94 12.77 -3.14
N SER A 101 -9.97 14.08 -2.89
CA SER A 101 -9.89 14.67 -1.54
C SER A 101 -11.10 14.33 -0.66
N GLU A 102 -12.26 14.05 -1.24
CA GLU A 102 -13.50 13.74 -0.50
C GLU A 102 -13.64 12.24 -0.21
N ARG A 103 -12.93 11.39 -0.96
CA ARG A 103 -13.09 9.93 -0.88
C ARG A 103 -12.82 9.37 0.50
N ILE A 104 -11.86 9.92 1.25
CA ILE A 104 -11.52 9.45 2.59
C ILE A 104 -12.67 9.71 3.56
N GLN A 105 -13.28 10.90 3.51
CA GLN A 105 -14.43 11.23 4.33
C GLN A 105 -15.62 10.32 3.99
N LEU A 106 -15.86 10.11 2.70
CA LEU A 106 -16.92 9.23 2.20
C LEU A 106 -16.69 7.74 2.55
N ALA A 107 -15.43 7.29 2.60
CA ALA A 107 -15.06 5.91 2.87
C ALA A 107 -14.87 5.59 4.36
N GLN A 108 -15.06 6.53 5.28
CA GLN A 108 -14.88 6.31 6.73
C GLN A 108 -15.56 5.02 7.25
N PRO A 109 -16.82 4.70 6.89
CA PRO A 109 -17.45 3.46 7.34
C PRO A 109 -16.73 2.21 6.80
N LEU A 110 -16.23 2.26 5.57
CA LEU A 110 -15.53 1.16 4.92
C LEU A 110 -14.12 0.94 5.48
N ILE A 111 -13.44 2.03 5.86
CA ILE A 111 -12.14 1.98 6.55
C ILE A 111 -12.31 1.25 7.88
N LYS A 112 -13.29 1.68 8.68
CA LYS A 112 -13.60 1.04 9.97
C LYS A 112 -13.96 -0.44 9.81
N GLU A 113 -14.86 -0.75 8.88
CA GLU A 113 -15.28 -2.13 8.60
C GLU A 113 -14.10 -3.02 8.18
N LYS A 114 -13.23 -2.52 7.29
CA LYS A 114 -12.07 -3.26 6.81
C LYS A 114 -11.07 -3.50 7.94
N TYR A 115 -10.77 -2.50 8.75
CA TYR A 115 -9.84 -2.63 9.89
C TYR A 115 -10.37 -3.59 10.96
N GLU A 116 -11.68 -3.54 11.27
CA GLU A 116 -12.33 -4.47 12.20
C GLU A 116 -12.25 -5.91 11.67
N LYS A 117 -12.46 -6.12 10.37
CA LYS A 117 -12.30 -7.45 9.74
C LYS A 117 -10.87 -7.97 9.77
N GLU A 118 -9.88 -7.09 9.75
CA GLU A 118 -8.47 -7.44 9.74
C GLU A 118 -7.92 -7.76 11.13
N THR A 119 -8.39 -7.04 12.15
CA THR A 119 -7.80 -7.07 13.51
C THR A 119 -8.74 -7.61 14.59
N GLY A 120 -10.05 -7.71 14.30
CA GLY A 120 -11.09 -7.98 15.29
C GLY A 120 -11.40 -6.80 16.23
N THR A 121 -10.78 -5.63 16.02
CA THR A 121 -10.90 -4.46 16.90
C THR A 121 -11.88 -3.42 16.34
N GLN A 122 -12.78 -2.91 17.18
CA GLN A 122 -13.77 -1.88 16.79
C GLN A 122 -13.25 -0.45 16.92
N THR A 123 -12.21 -0.25 17.73
CA THR A 123 -11.58 1.04 17.96
C THR A 123 -10.53 1.28 16.89
N ILE A 124 -10.76 2.31 16.07
CA ILE A 124 -9.85 2.75 15.02
C ILE A 124 -9.00 3.93 15.52
N SER A 125 -7.69 3.89 15.28
CA SER A 125 -6.77 5.00 15.56
C SER A 125 -6.66 5.94 14.35
N GLN A 126 -6.03 7.10 14.53
CA GLN A 126 -5.72 7.98 13.39
C GLN A 126 -4.75 7.31 12.38
N GLU A 127 -3.88 6.42 12.84
CA GLU A 127 -2.94 5.69 11.98
C GLU A 127 -3.64 4.77 10.96
N CYS A 128 -4.91 4.45 11.16
CA CYS A 128 -5.68 3.66 10.21
C CYS A 128 -6.24 4.48 9.03
N GLN A 129 -6.06 5.81 9.05
CA GLN A 129 -6.62 6.72 8.05
C GLN A 129 -5.66 6.86 6.86
N PRO A 130 -6.01 6.36 5.67
CA PRO A 130 -5.14 6.50 4.51
C PRO A 130 -5.09 7.97 4.02
N ASN A 131 -3.94 8.40 3.50
CA ASN A 131 -3.82 9.72 2.87
C ASN A 131 -4.52 9.80 1.50
N TYR A 132 -4.66 8.67 0.82
CA TYR A 132 -5.38 8.55 -0.44
C TYR A 132 -6.12 7.23 -0.55
N ILE A 133 -7.22 7.25 -1.31
CA ILE A 133 -7.99 6.05 -1.65
C ILE A 133 -8.15 5.95 -3.17
N VAL A 134 -7.76 4.80 -3.71
CA VAL A 134 -7.84 4.51 -5.14
C VAL A 134 -8.58 3.20 -5.39
N SER A 135 -9.28 3.14 -6.52
CA SER A 135 -9.96 1.92 -6.96
C SER A 135 -9.18 1.14 -8.00
N SER A 136 -8.10 1.72 -8.53
CA SER A 136 -7.21 1.07 -9.48
C SER A 136 -5.81 1.69 -9.51
N ILE A 137 -4.82 0.94 -9.98
CA ILE A 137 -3.41 1.36 -10.06
C ILE A 137 -3.25 2.53 -11.05
N GLU A 138 -4.11 2.66 -12.05
CA GLU A 138 -4.08 3.77 -13.02
C GLU A 138 -4.26 5.13 -12.36
N GLU A 139 -5.00 5.18 -11.24
CA GLU A 139 -5.27 6.41 -10.49
C GLU A 139 -4.03 6.95 -9.76
N LEU A 140 -3.00 6.11 -9.54
CA LEU A 140 -1.75 6.54 -8.90
C LEU A 140 -1.05 7.67 -9.68
N ASN A 141 -1.26 7.75 -10.99
CA ASN A 141 -0.69 8.82 -11.82
C ASN A 141 -1.20 10.23 -11.45
N ARG A 142 -2.35 10.31 -10.76
CA ARG A 142 -2.94 11.56 -10.26
C ARG A 142 -2.36 11.99 -8.92
N ILE A 143 -1.74 11.06 -8.19
CA ILE A 143 -1.11 11.30 -6.88
C ILE A 143 0.36 11.66 -7.08
N PHE A 144 1.05 10.87 -7.90
CA PHE A 144 2.47 11.07 -8.21
C PHE A 144 2.59 11.90 -9.49
N THR A 145 2.56 13.22 -9.34
CA THR A 145 2.71 14.20 -10.44
C THR A 145 4.13 14.71 -10.55
#